data_AF-A0A6P4HTE6-F1
#
_entry.id   AF-A0A6P4HTE6-F1
#
_cell.length_a   1.000
_cell.length_b   1.000
_cell.length_c   1.000
_cell.angle_alpha   90.00
_cell.angle_beta   90.00
_cell.angle_gamma   90.00
#
_symmetry.space_group_name_H-M   'P 1'
#
loop_
_entity.id
_entity.type
_entity.pdbx_description
1 polymer ?
#
loop_
_entity_poly.entity_id
_entity_poly.type
_entity_poly.pdbx_seq_one_letter_code
_entity_poly.pdbx_strand_id
1 'polypeptide(L)'
;MARDTQGTQGTQSQESSIWTLVESQPMEKIVWGRLYGKNIKIKSLGTSSKYRIIYTPSSFSVDLNNDEFSAGRGEANDLILTLNDLSEKILTRISKVHFTIKRANCDLASPVYIKDHSRNGTFVNNEKIGMNKMRILKNDDVISLSHPTHKAFVFKDLSPNESIGLPEEITKTYYINRKLGSGAYGLVRLVYDTRTCQQFAMKIVKKNMLSGGSRPSTNLSDPERVLNEAKIMKNLSHPCVVRMHDIVDKPDAVYMVLEFMRGGDLLNRIISKKLLTEETSKLYFYQMCHAVKYLHDRGITHRDLKPDNVLLETNDEDTLLKVSDFGLSKFVQKDSVMRTLCGTPLYVAPEVLITGGREAYTRKVDIWSLGVVLFTCLSGTLPFSDEYGSSAAEQIKKGKFAYRHPAWKGVSQRAKLLINQMLIVDPAKRPSIDDVLQCSWLRDAAMLQKAKQLMKIESMDIEEENNFLEPPTKRSRR
;
A
#
# COMPACT_ATOMS: atom_id res chain seq x y z
N MET A 1 -64.67 38.91 20.31
CA MET A 1 -64.17 40.30 20.46
C MET A 1 -62.66 40.26 20.28
N ALA A 2 -62.15 41.27 19.59
CA ALA A 2 -60.86 41.38 18.91
C ALA A 2 -59.59 41.11 19.74
N ARG A 3 -58.51 40.76 19.03
CA ARG A 3 -57.13 41.31 19.09
C ARG A 3 -56.23 40.41 18.24
N ASP A 4 -55.72 40.82 17.07
CA ASP A 4 -54.76 41.89 16.73
C ASP A 4 -53.54 41.20 16.11
N THR A 5 -53.53 41.16 14.77
CA THR A 5 -52.36 40.84 13.95
C THR A 5 -51.60 42.13 13.65
N GLN A 6 -50.41 42.30 14.24
CA GLN A 6 -49.37 43.19 13.70
C GLN A 6 -47.97 42.64 13.97
N GLY A 7 -47.16 42.62 12.91
CA GLY A 7 -45.75 43.00 12.95
C GLY A 7 -44.73 41.88 13.14
N THR A 8 -44.11 41.44 12.04
CA THR A 8 -42.67 41.69 11.77
C THR A 8 -42.32 41.21 10.35
N GLN A 9 -42.30 42.15 9.40
CA GLN A 9 -41.48 42.04 8.19
C GLN A 9 -40.13 42.69 8.50
N GLY A 10 -39.04 41.98 8.23
CA GLY A 10 -37.70 42.58 8.28
C GLY A 10 -36.59 41.53 8.25
N THR A 11 -35.68 41.70 7.29
CA THR A 11 -34.32 41.13 7.21
C THR A 11 -34.17 39.63 6.93
N GLN A 12 -34.41 39.23 5.68
CA GLN A 12 -33.83 38.00 5.09
C GLN A 12 -33.26 38.20 3.67
N SER A 13 -33.14 39.43 3.18
CA SER A 13 -32.74 39.72 1.80
C SER A 13 -31.30 40.25 1.61
N GLN A 14 -30.51 40.44 2.67
CA GLN A 14 -29.14 40.95 2.54
C GLN A 14 -28.04 39.89 2.73
N GLU A 15 -28.23 38.84 3.52
CA GLU A 15 -27.20 37.79 3.71
C GLU A 15 -27.12 36.80 2.53
N SER A 16 -28.25 36.52 1.88
CA SER A 16 -28.32 35.66 0.70
C SER A 16 -27.64 36.28 -0.53
N SER A 17 -27.46 37.60 -0.54
CA SER A 17 -26.72 38.30 -1.61
C SER A 17 -25.20 38.14 -1.48
N ILE A 18 -24.66 37.97 -0.27
CA ILE A 18 -23.21 37.82 -0.04
C ILE A 18 -22.73 36.42 -0.45
N TRP A 19 -23.51 35.37 -0.16
CA TRP A 19 -23.16 34.00 -0.55
C TRP A 19 -23.26 33.76 -2.07
N THR A 20 -24.20 34.41 -2.75
CA THR A 20 -24.34 34.32 -4.22
C THR A 20 -23.21 35.06 -4.96
N LEU A 21 -22.55 36.03 -4.31
CA LEU A 21 -21.38 36.76 -4.84
C LEU A 21 -20.05 36.00 -4.68
N VAL A 22 -19.98 34.98 -3.82
CA VAL A 22 -18.78 34.13 -3.67
C VAL A 22 -18.78 32.99 -4.69
N GLU A 23 -19.96 32.49 -5.10
CA GLU A 23 -20.10 31.43 -6.12
C GLU A 23 -19.88 31.91 -7.57
N SER A 24 -19.71 33.22 -7.79
CA SER A 24 -19.55 33.81 -9.12
C SER A 24 -18.13 34.30 -9.44
N GLN A 25 -17.15 34.07 -8.56
CA GLN A 25 -15.75 34.25 -8.93
C GLN A 25 -15.23 32.96 -9.59
N PRO A 26 -14.70 33.01 -10.83
CA PRO A 26 -14.07 31.83 -11.40
C PRO A 26 -12.90 31.43 -10.50
N MET A 27 -12.96 30.24 -9.89
CA MET A 27 -11.78 29.66 -9.23
C MET A 27 -10.62 29.75 -10.23
N GLU A 28 -9.59 30.54 -9.91
CA GLU A 28 -8.39 30.57 -10.72
C GLU A 28 -7.85 29.14 -10.78
N LYS A 29 -7.75 28.58 -12.00
CA LYS A 29 -7.24 27.22 -12.21
C LYS A 29 -5.83 27.15 -11.63
N ILE A 30 -5.65 26.26 -10.66
CA ILE A 30 -4.38 26.04 -9.98
C ILE A 30 -3.32 25.67 -11.01
N VAL A 31 -2.24 26.46 -11.06
CA VAL A 31 -1.05 26.10 -11.84
C VAL A 31 -0.28 25.04 -11.07
N TRP A 32 -0.35 23.81 -11.56
CA TRP A 32 0.24 22.66 -10.88
C TRP A 32 1.65 22.33 -11.37
N GLY A 33 2.09 22.93 -12.47
CA GLY A 33 3.43 22.76 -13.02
C GLY A 33 3.78 23.85 -14.01
N ARG A 34 5.06 23.99 -14.33
CA ARG A 34 5.54 24.95 -15.32
C ARG A 34 6.59 24.35 -16.23
N LEU A 35 6.47 24.61 -17.52
CA LEU A 35 7.41 24.13 -18.54
C LEU A 35 8.24 25.30 -19.07
N TYR A 36 9.53 25.31 -18.77
CA TYR A 36 10.46 26.34 -19.21
C TYR A 36 11.15 25.91 -20.51
N GLY A 37 11.23 26.80 -21.49
CA GLY A 37 12.06 26.60 -22.67
C GLY A 37 13.55 26.69 -22.28
N LYS A 38 14.32 25.64 -22.57
CA LYS A 38 15.76 25.58 -22.27
C LYS A 38 16.60 26.08 -23.44
N ASN A 39 16.42 25.45 -24.60
CA ASN A 39 17.08 25.85 -25.86
C ASN A 39 16.04 26.18 -26.94
N ILE A 40 14.80 26.47 -26.53
CA ILE A 40 13.71 26.88 -27.41
C ILE A 40 13.10 28.16 -26.86
N LYS A 41 12.59 29.01 -27.75
CA LYS A 41 11.89 30.25 -27.40
C LYS A 41 10.39 30.04 -27.56
N ILE A 42 9.68 29.65 -26.49
CA ILE A 42 8.23 29.40 -26.53
C ILE A 42 7.50 30.73 -26.81
N LYS A 43 7.20 31.02 -28.08
CA LYS A 43 6.61 32.31 -28.50
C LYS A 43 5.13 32.24 -28.88
N SER A 44 4.61 31.06 -29.21
CA SER A 44 3.20 30.87 -29.61
C SER A 44 2.60 29.63 -28.95
N LEU A 45 1.46 29.81 -28.27
CA LEU A 45 0.56 28.69 -27.95
C LEU A 45 -0.36 28.44 -29.16
N GLY A 46 -0.88 27.23 -29.27
CA GLY A 46 -1.91 26.91 -30.25
C GLY A 46 -3.16 27.76 -30.05
N THR A 47 -4.00 27.83 -31.09
CA THR A 47 -5.21 28.66 -31.15
C THR A 47 -6.29 28.31 -30.10
N SER A 48 -6.09 27.25 -29.32
CA SER A 48 -6.91 26.92 -28.14
C SER A 48 -6.39 27.69 -26.92
N SER A 49 -7.09 28.77 -26.55
CA SER A 49 -6.79 29.70 -25.45
C SER A 49 -6.88 29.11 -24.02
N LYS A 50 -6.41 27.87 -23.83
CA LYS A 50 -6.53 27.13 -22.55
C LYS A 50 -5.39 27.37 -21.56
N TYR A 51 -4.25 27.89 -22.01
CA TYR A 51 -3.04 28.02 -21.21
C TYR A 51 -2.55 29.48 -21.19
N ARG A 52 -2.00 29.92 -20.05
CA ARG A 52 -1.36 31.24 -19.91
C ARG A 52 0.14 31.09 -20.20
N ILE A 53 0.68 31.87 -21.14
CA ILE A 53 2.13 32.06 -21.29
C ILE A 53 2.54 33.14 -20.30
N ILE A 54 3.54 32.84 -19.46
CA ILE A 54 4.20 33.87 -18.66
C ILE A 54 5.48 34.26 -19.37
N TYR A 55 5.52 35.52 -19.83
CA TYR A 55 6.72 36.17 -20.32
C TYR A 55 7.50 36.70 -19.13
N THR A 56 8.71 36.15 -18.90
CA THR A 56 9.70 36.82 -18.06
C THR A 56 10.84 37.33 -18.96
N PRO A 57 11.51 38.43 -18.61
CA PRO A 57 12.58 39.01 -19.44
C PRO A 57 13.74 38.06 -19.78
N SER A 58 13.88 36.96 -19.03
CA SER A 58 14.99 36.00 -19.12
C SER A 58 14.57 34.54 -19.45
N SER A 59 13.28 34.20 -19.47
CA SER A 59 12.83 32.84 -19.81
C SER A 59 11.39 32.79 -20.34
N PHE A 60 11.16 31.96 -21.36
CA PHE A 60 9.82 31.64 -21.85
C PHE A 60 9.29 30.41 -21.09
N SER A 61 8.11 30.53 -20.50
CA SER A 61 7.50 29.43 -19.74
C SER A 61 6.00 29.30 -20.00
N VAL A 62 5.51 28.06 -19.93
CA VAL A 62 4.09 27.73 -20.02
C VAL A 62 3.61 27.21 -18.69
N ASP A 63 2.57 27.83 -18.14
CA ASP A 63 1.88 27.34 -16.95
C ASP A 63 0.97 26.18 -17.32
N LEU A 64 1.06 25.10 -16.56
CA LEU A 64 0.22 23.92 -16.70
C LEU A 64 -0.89 23.97 -15.65
N ASN A 65 -2.12 24.18 -16.10
CA ASN A 65 -3.29 24.42 -15.25
C ASN A 65 -4.55 23.66 -15.71
N ASN A 66 -4.40 22.72 -16.67
CA ASN A 66 -5.44 21.79 -17.09
C ASN A 66 -4.93 20.36 -16.99
N ASP A 67 -5.80 19.37 -17.14
CA ASP A 67 -5.46 17.95 -16.94
C ASP A 67 -4.47 17.39 -17.97
N GLU A 68 -4.43 17.95 -19.18
CA GLU A 68 -3.59 17.47 -20.29
C GLU A 68 -3.06 18.60 -21.16
N PHE A 69 -1.74 18.64 -21.33
CA PHE A 69 -1.00 19.54 -22.21
C PHE A 69 -0.30 18.76 -23.32
N SER A 70 -0.50 19.17 -24.57
CA SER A 70 0.04 18.54 -25.76
C SER A 70 1.05 19.43 -26.47
N ALA A 71 2.12 18.82 -27.00
CA ALA A 71 3.13 19.53 -27.77
C ALA A 71 3.55 18.75 -29.02
N GLY A 72 3.68 19.45 -30.14
CA GLY A 72 4.07 18.86 -31.42
C GLY A 72 4.03 19.87 -32.57
N ARG A 73 4.31 19.41 -33.79
CA ARG A 73 4.29 20.29 -34.99
C ARG A 73 2.88 20.53 -35.55
N GLY A 74 1.87 19.80 -35.07
CA GLY A 74 0.50 19.90 -35.55
C GLY A 74 -0.23 21.08 -34.91
N GLU A 75 -1.16 21.68 -35.65
CA GLU A 75 -1.89 22.88 -35.21
C GLU A 75 -2.87 22.66 -34.05
N ALA A 76 -3.27 21.40 -33.82
CA ALA A 76 -4.19 21.03 -32.75
C ALA A 76 -3.52 20.89 -31.37
N ASN A 77 -2.20 21.06 -31.25
CA ASN A 77 -1.51 20.98 -29.97
C ASN A 77 -1.65 22.29 -29.17
N ASP A 78 -1.58 22.18 -27.85
CA ASP A 78 -1.53 23.32 -26.95
C ASP A 78 -0.24 24.13 -27.16
N LEU A 79 0.89 23.45 -27.39
CA LEU A 79 2.13 24.05 -27.85
C LEU A 79 2.48 23.55 -29.25
N ILE A 80 2.33 24.46 -30.22
CA ILE A 80 2.75 24.22 -31.61
C ILE A 80 4.24 24.56 -31.72
N LEU A 81 5.05 23.56 -32.02
CA LEU A 81 6.47 23.73 -32.28
C LEU A 81 6.68 24.14 -33.74
N THR A 82 7.30 25.30 -33.97
CA THR A 82 7.50 25.90 -35.28
C THR A 82 8.98 26.18 -35.58
N LEU A 83 9.27 26.74 -36.76
CA LEU A 83 10.63 27.17 -37.13
C LEU A 83 11.14 28.33 -36.26
N ASN A 84 10.26 29.03 -35.56
CA ASN A 84 10.65 30.07 -34.60
C ASN A 84 11.21 29.49 -33.29
N ASP A 85 10.87 28.23 -33.00
CA ASP A 85 11.24 27.53 -31.77
C ASP A 85 12.43 26.58 -31.99
N LEU A 86 12.50 25.96 -33.16
CA LEU A 86 13.45 24.89 -33.51
C LEU A 86 14.03 25.07 -34.92
N SER A 87 15.29 24.66 -35.12
CA SER A 87 15.86 24.60 -36.47
C SER A 87 15.07 23.62 -37.36
N GLU A 88 15.05 23.88 -38.66
CA GLU A 88 14.33 23.05 -39.65
C GLU A 88 14.74 21.57 -39.59
N LYS A 89 16.04 21.30 -39.39
CA LYS A 89 16.59 19.94 -39.22
C LYS A 89 15.99 19.20 -38.01
N ILE A 90 15.67 19.90 -36.94
CA ILE A 90 15.05 19.32 -35.74
C ILE A 90 13.53 19.24 -35.94
N LEU A 91 12.91 20.30 -36.46
CA LEU A 91 11.46 20.39 -36.63
C LEU A 91 10.90 19.29 -37.54
N THR A 92 11.61 18.95 -38.62
CA THR A 92 11.26 17.83 -39.52
C THR A 92 11.20 16.48 -38.82
N ARG A 93 11.92 16.33 -37.69
CA ARG A 93 11.92 15.13 -36.84
C ARG A 93 10.86 15.16 -35.74
N ILE A 94 10.15 16.27 -35.55
CA ILE A 94 9.06 16.39 -34.59
C ILE A 94 7.78 15.78 -35.18
N SER A 95 6.98 15.13 -34.33
CA SER A 95 5.75 14.43 -34.73
C SER A 95 4.56 15.37 -34.61
N LYS A 96 3.45 15.08 -35.31
CA LYS A 96 2.23 15.93 -35.27
C LYS A 96 1.81 16.19 -33.83
N VAL A 97 1.70 15.14 -33.02
CA VAL A 97 1.72 15.19 -31.55
C VAL A 97 2.99 14.49 -31.14
N HIS A 98 3.88 15.14 -30.40
CA HIS A 98 5.18 14.57 -30.01
C HIS A 98 5.12 14.00 -28.59
N PHE A 99 4.56 14.74 -27.65
CA PHE A 99 4.30 14.25 -26.30
C PHE A 99 3.04 14.89 -25.72
N THR A 100 2.50 14.27 -24.67
CA THR A 100 1.50 14.90 -23.80
C THR A 100 1.93 14.81 -22.35
N ILE A 101 1.70 15.87 -21.57
CA ILE A 101 1.90 15.92 -20.13
C ILE A 101 0.53 15.92 -19.48
N LYS A 102 0.30 15.05 -18.49
CA LYS A 102 -0.98 14.95 -17.79
C LYS A 102 -0.82 14.95 -16.28
N ARG A 103 -1.79 15.54 -15.59
CA ARG A 103 -2.00 15.39 -14.16
C ARG A 103 -3.48 15.11 -13.94
N ALA A 104 -3.79 13.96 -13.36
CA ALA A 104 -5.17 13.53 -13.18
C ALA A 104 -5.95 14.56 -12.34
N ASN A 105 -7.07 15.07 -12.86
CA ASN A 105 -7.96 16.03 -12.21
C ASN A 105 -7.25 17.29 -11.64
N CYS A 106 -6.09 17.67 -12.18
CA CYS A 106 -5.21 18.69 -11.62
C CYS A 106 -4.89 18.51 -10.11
N ASP A 107 -5.02 17.28 -9.59
CA ASP A 107 -4.83 16.97 -8.19
C ASP A 107 -3.35 17.07 -7.81
N LEU A 108 -3.02 17.96 -6.88
CA LEU A 108 -1.65 18.15 -6.40
C LEU A 108 -1.08 16.91 -5.68
N ALA A 109 -1.92 15.96 -5.27
CA ALA A 109 -1.47 14.66 -4.77
C ALA A 109 -1.21 13.63 -5.89
N SER A 110 -1.63 13.90 -7.12
CA SER A 110 -1.42 13.01 -8.26
C SER A 110 -0.07 13.29 -8.94
N PRO A 111 0.69 12.25 -9.36
CA PRO A 111 1.93 12.44 -10.11
C PRO A 111 1.67 13.09 -11.48
N VAL A 112 2.68 13.77 -12.01
CA VAL A 112 2.67 14.30 -13.37
C VAL A 112 3.28 13.29 -14.32
N TYR A 113 2.53 12.92 -15.35
CA TYR A 113 2.95 11.94 -16.35
C TYR A 113 3.31 12.63 -17.67
N ILE A 114 4.38 12.20 -18.32
CA ILE A 114 4.66 12.48 -19.72
C ILE A 114 4.47 11.22 -20.55
N LYS A 115 3.69 11.31 -21.63
CA LYS A 115 3.50 10.25 -22.62
C LYS A 115 4.18 10.63 -23.93
N ASP A 116 5.03 9.75 -24.43
CA ASP A 116 5.73 9.94 -25.71
C ASP A 116 4.86 9.41 -26.85
N HIS A 117 4.45 10.27 -27.77
CA HIS A 117 3.71 9.90 -28.99
C HIS A 117 4.59 9.94 -30.23
N SER A 118 5.87 10.27 -30.05
CA SER A 118 6.75 10.60 -31.16
C SER A 118 7.36 9.38 -31.82
N ARG A 119 7.68 9.52 -33.11
CA ARG A 119 8.42 8.51 -33.88
C ARG A 119 9.90 8.50 -33.53
N ASN A 120 10.50 9.68 -33.34
CA ASN A 120 11.94 9.84 -33.13
C ASN A 120 12.34 9.84 -31.65
N GLY A 121 11.36 9.84 -30.74
CA GLY A 121 11.56 9.69 -29.31
C GLY A 121 11.48 11.02 -28.55
N THR A 122 10.84 10.94 -27.39
CA THR A 122 10.92 11.92 -26.32
C THR A 122 11.82 11.36 -25.23
N PHE A 123 12.72 12.19 -24.69
CA PHE A 123 13.70 11.79 -23.69
C PHE A 123 13.54 12.63 -22.43
N VAL A 124 13.67 12.00 -21.27
CA VAL A 124 13.72 12.68 -19.96
C VAL A 124 15.05 12.37 -19.33
N ASN A 125 15.84 13.40 -19.02
CA ASN A 125 17.20 13.26 -18.48
C ASN A 125 18.09 12.31 -19.31
N ASN A 126 18.05 12.48 -20.64
CA ASN A 126 18.74 11.67 -21.66
C ASN A 126 18.22 10.23 -21.85
N GLU A 127 17.27 9.76 -21.05
CA GLU A 127 16.67 8.43 -21.20
C GLU A 127 15.42 8.48 -22.09
N LYS A 128 15.33 7.62 -23.10
CA LYS A 128 14.18 7.54 -24.01
C LYS A 128 12.96 6.97 -23.28
N ILE A 129 11.80 7.64 -23.38
CA ILE A 129 10.54 7.11 -22.86
C ILE A 129 10.06 5.95 -23.75
N GLY A 130 9.97 6.20 -25.06
CA GLY A 130 9.54 5.23 -26.06
C GLY A 130 8.08 5.43 -26.47
N MET A 131 7.79 5.16 -27.74
CA MET A 131 6.48 5.44 -28.34
C MET A 131 5.34 4.77 -27.57
N ASN A 132 4.30 5.54 -27.28
CA ASN A 132 3.12 5.22 -26.49
C ASN A 132 3.37 4.85 -25.03
N LYS A 133 4.62 4.92 -24.54
CA LYS A 133 4.95 4.70 -23.13
C LYS A 133 4.86 6.02 -22.34
N MET A 134 4.76 5.87 -21.03
CA MET A 134 4.68 6.99 -20.10
C MET A 134 5.83 6.95 -19.11
N ARG A 135 6.13 8.10 -18.52
CA ARG A 135 7.08 8.28 -17.43
C ARG A 135 6.53 9.33 -16.46
N ILE A 136 6.88 9.26 -15.18
CA ILE A 136 6.61 10.35 -14.24
C ILE A 136 7.67 11.44 -14.42
N LEU A 137 7.23 12.70 -14.51
CA LEU A 137 8.09 13.87 -14.45
C LEU A 137 8.28 14.31 -13.00
N LYS A 138 9.53 14.51 -12.61
CA LYS A 138 9.92 15.12 -11.33
C LYS A 138 10.30 16.57 -11.54
N ASN A 139 10.27 17.35 -10.46
CA ASN A 139 10.82 18.70 -10.48
C ASN A 139 12.26 18.69 -11.03
N ASP A 140 12.56 19.63 -11.92
CA ASP A 140 13.84 19.80 -12.62
C ASP A 140 14.18 18.79 -13.72
N ASP A 141 13.23 17.92 -14.10
CA ASP A 141 13.43 17.01 -15.22
C ASP A 141 13.59 17.76 -16.55
N VAL A 142 14.60 17.34 -17.32
CA VAL A 142 14.92 17.91 -18.64
C VAL A 142 14.31 17.07 -19.74
N ILE A 143 13.43 17.67 -20.54
CA ILE A 143 12.78 17.01 -21.69
C ILE A 143 13.56 17.35 -22.96
N SER A 144 13.96 16.32 -23.70
CA SER A 144 14.64 16.45 -24.99
C SER A 144 13.80 15.81 -26.10
N LEU A 145 13.81 16.43 -27.28
CA LEU A 145 12.96 16.02 -28.41
C LEU A 145 13.81 15.44 -29.53
N SER A 146 13.40 14.32 -30.12
CA SER A 146 14.07 13.61 -31.23
C SER A 146 15.47 13.04 -30.94
N HIS A 147 16.22 13.61 -30.01
CA HIS A 147 17.56 13.17 -29.61
C HIS A 147 17.89 13.63 -28.17
N PRO A 148 18.66 12.86 -27.37
CA PRO A 148 19.02 13.24 -26.00
C PRO A 148 19.73 14.59 -25.85
N THR A 149 20.50 15.01 -26.86
CA THR A 149 21.23 16.28 -26.83
C THR A 149 20.35 17.49 -27.08
N HIS A 150 19.18 17.32 -27.69
CA HIS A 150 18.24 18.39 -28.03
C HIS A 150 17.34 18.73 -26.84
N LYS A 151 17.96 19.23 -25.76
CA LYS A 151 17.26 19.63 -24.53
C LYS A 151 16.34 20.80 -24.82
N ALA A 152 15.03 20.54 -24.87
CA ALA A 152 14.03 21.52 -25.26
C ALA A 152 13.42 22.21 -24.04
N PHE A 153 13.09 21.45 -22.99
CA PHE A 153 12.38 21.99 -21.83
C PHE A 153 12.99 21.56 -20.49
N VAL A 154 12.68 22.34 -19.46
CA VAL A 154 12.82 21.96 -18.05
C VAL A 154 11.43 22.00 -17.41
N PHE A 155 11.03 20.91 -16.78
CA PHE A 155 9.78 20.83 -16.04
C PHE A 155 9.99 21.24 -14.58
N LYS A 156 9.12 22.10 -14.05
CA LYS A 156 9.04 22.47 -12.64
C LYS A 156 7.72 21.98 -12.07
N ASP A 157 7.80 21.10 -11.07
CA ASP A 157 6.63 20.68 -10.31
C ASP A 157 6.38 21.73 -9.22
N LEU A 158 5.17 22.27 -9.17
CA LEU A 158 4.79 23.28 -8.19
C LEU A 158 4.07 22.67 -6.98
N SER A 159 3.93 21.34 -6.93
CA SER A 159 3.39 20.65 -5.77
C SER A 159 4.41 20.58 -4.60
N PRO A 160 3.93 20.44 -3.35
CA PRO A 160 4.80 20.32 -2.19
C PRO A 160 5.81 19.18 -2.35
N ASN A 161 7.08 19.46 -2.07
CA ASN A 161 8.12 18.45 -2.21
C ASN A 161 8.11 17.45 -1.05
N GLU A 162 7.43 16.33 -1.23
CA GLU A 162 7.39 15.25 -0.24
C GLU A 162 8.69 14.41 -0.16
N SER A 163 9.68 14.71 -1.01
CA SER A 163 10.95 13.98 -1.06
C SER A 163 12.02 14.49 -0.10
N ILE A 164 11.77 15.60 0.61
CA ILE A 164 12.75 16.26 1.48
C ILE A 164 13.14 15.31 2.64
N GLY A 165 14.44 15.12 2.83
CA GLY A 165 15.01 14.29 3.91
C GLY A 165 15.00 12.78 3.64
N LEU A 166 14.61 12.34 2.44
CA LEU A 166 14.68 10.95 2.02
C LEU A 166 16.00 10.64 1.28
N PRO A 167 16.50 9.39 1.33
CA PRO A 167 17.73 9.00 0.63
C PRO A 167 17.69 9.27 -0.88
N GLU A 168 18.85 9.64 -1.45
CA GLU A 168 18.97 9.88 -2.89
C GLU A 168 18.66 8.62 -3.70
N GLU A 169 19.04 7.43 -3.20
CA GLU A 169 18.78 6.15 -3.88
C GLU A 169 17.27 5.89 -4.06
N ILE A 170 16.47 6.32 -3.08
CA ILE A 170 15.00 6.23 -3.13
C ILE A 170 14.44 7.31 -4.06
N THR A 171 14.81 8.57 -3.84
CA THR A 171 14.22 9.72 -4.58
C THR A 171 14.65 9.79 -6.05
N LYS A 172 15.75 9.12 -6.41
CA LYS A 172 16.17 8.93 -7.80
C LYS A 172 15.22 8.00 -8.56
N THR A 173 14.84 6.89 -7.94
CA THR A 173 14.05 5.82 -8.57
C THR A 173 12.55 6.05 -8.44
N TYR A 174 12.11 6.52 -7.27
CA TYR A 174 10.70 6.61 -6.91
C TYR A 174 10.23 8.06 -6.75
N TYR A 175 9.03 8.33 -7.25
CA TYR A 175 8.26 9.53 -6.93
C TYR A 175 7.52 9.31 -5.61
N ILE A 176 7.78 10.19 -4.64
CA ILE A 176 7.21 10.10 -3.29
C ILE A 176 5.85 10.77 -3.29
N ASN A 177 4.84 10.04 -2.83
CA ASN A 177 3.47 10.50 -2.75
C ASN A 177 2.98 10.41 -1.29
N ARG A 178 1.68 10.67 -1.11
CA ARG A 178 1.00 10.86 0.16
C ARG A 178 1.30 9.75 1.15
N LYS A 179 1.23 10.12 2.43
CA LYS A 179 1.21 9.19 3.55
C LYS A 179 -0.02 8.27 3.43
N LEU A 180 0.22 6.96 3.51
CA LEU A 180 -0.83 5.93 3.59
C LEU A 180 -1.20 5.66 5.06
N GLY A 181 -0.23 5.73 5.95
CA GLY A 181 -0.45 5.48 7.37
C GLY A 181 0.80 5.77 8.21
N SER A 182 0.61 5.82 9.52
CA SER A 182 1.71 5.75 10.50
C SER A 182 1.29 4.81 11.60
N GLY A 183 2.06 3.75 11.79
CA GLY A 183 1.88 2.82 12.89
C GLY A 183 3.11 2.83 13.80
N ALA A 184 3.07 1.99 14.82
CA ALA A 184 4.20 1.86 15.73
C ALA A 184 5.43 1.18 15.09
N TYR A 185 5.29 0.58 13.89
CA TYR A 185 6.42 0.13 13.07
C TYR A 185 6.97 1.22 12.13
N GLY A 186 6.39 2.41 12.11
CA GLY A 186 6.89 3.54 11.33
C GLY A 186 5.90 4.12 10.32
N LEU A 187 6.44 4.90 9.39
CA LEU A 187 5.69 5.68 8.41
C LEU A 187 5.54 4.90 7.10
N VAL A 188 4.34 4.87 6.54
CA VAL A 188 4.08 4.26 5.22
C VAL A 188 3.61 5.34 4.24
N ARG A 189 4.24 5.39 3.07
CA ARG A 189 3.91 6.32 1.97
C ARG A 189 3.60 5.55 0.69
N LEU A 190 2.71 6.09 -0.13
CA LEU A 190 2.54 5.66 -1.50
C LEU A 190 3.72 6.18 -2.30
N VAL A 191 4.32 5.34 -3.14
CA VAL A 191 5.39 5.74 -4.05
C VAL A 191 5.14 5.15 -5.44
N TYR A 192 5.73 5.78 -6.45
CA TYR A 192 5.63 5.32 -7.83
C TYR A 192 7.02 5.14 -8.41
N ASP A 193 7.28 4.02 -9.09
CA ASP A 193 8.48 3.93 -9.92
C ASP A 193 8.38 4.97 -11.05
N THR A 194 9.39 5.82 -11.14
CA THR A 194 9.35 6.96 -12.07
C THR A 194 9.37 6.54 -13.53
N ARG A 195 9.91 5.36 -13.85
CA ARG A 195 10.05 4.83 -15.21
C ARG A 195 8.86 3.98 -15.61
N THR A 196 8.39 3.10 -14.73
CA THR A 196 7.29 2.16 -15.05
C THR A 196 5.92 2.72 -14.69
N CYS A 197 5.87 3.81 -13.92
CA CYS A 197 4.66 4.39 -13.33
C CYS A 197 3.92 3.44 -12.37
N GLN A 198 4.54 2.32 -11.98
CA GLN A 198 3.93 1.33 -11.09
C GLN A 198 3.89 1.84 -9.65
N GLN A 199 2.77 1.56 -8.97
CA GLN A 199 2.56 1.93 -7.57
C GLN A 199 3.17 0.91 -6.60
N PHE A 200 3.76 1.42 -5.52
CA PHE A 200 4.33 0.66 -4.41
C PHE A 200 4.01 1.34 -3.08
N ALA A 201 4.11 0.60 -1.98
CA ALA A 201 4.09 1.15 -0.63
C ALA A 201 5.51 1.21 -0.08
N MET A 202 5.98 2.39 0.32
CA MET A 202 7.27 2.53 0.99
C MET A 202 7.06 2.63 2.51
N LYS A 203 7.59 1.66 3.24
CA LYS A 203 7.61 1.65 4.71
C LYS A 203 8.96 2.11 5.23
N ILE A 204 8.94 3.08 6.15
CA ILE A 204 10.11 3.68 6.77
C ILE A 204 10.14 3.30 8.25
N VAL A 205 11.14 2.52 8.64
CA VAL A 205 11.34 2.06 10.03
C VAL A 205 12.57 2.76 10.59
N LYS A 206 12.39 3.61 11.59
CA LYS A 206 13.53 4.28 12.25
C LYS A 206 14.31 3.28 13.10
N LYS A 207 15.63 3.36 13.04
CA LYS A 207 16.53 2.64 13.94
C LYS A 207 16.65 3.47 15.23
N ASN A 208 16.45 2.84 16.38
CA ASN A 208 16.60 3.52 17.66
C ASN A 208 18.09 3.86 17.88
N MET A 209 18.50 5.09 17.55
CA MET A 209 19.87 5.58 17.75
C MET A 209 20.19 5.97 19.21
N LEU A 210 19.22 5.90 20.12
CA LEU A 210 19.39 6.26 21.54
C LEU A 210 19.93 5.09 22.37
N SER A 211 21.15 4.65 22.08
CA SER A 211 21.93 3.77 22.97
C SER A 211 23.29 4.38 23.25
N GLY A 212 23.30 5.64 23.71
CA GLY A 212 24.47 6.30 24.33
C GLY A 212 24.74 5.83 25.76
N GLY A 213 24.41 4.58 26.10
CA GLY A 213 24.55 4.05 27.46
C GLY A 213 24.78 2.55 27.45
N SER A 214 26.05 2.17 27.60
CA SER A 214 26.58 0.90 28.13
C SER A 214 25.60 -0.28 28.23
N ARG A 215 25.28 -0.93 27.12
CA ARG A 215 25.04 -2.39 27.06
C ARG A 215 25.51 -2.94 25.70
N PRO A 216 26.57 -3.76 25.64
CA PRO A 216 26.88 -4.52 24.44
C PRO A 216 25.88 -5.67 24.30
N SER A 217 25.65 -6.10 23.05
CA SER A 217 24.91 -7.30 22.62
C SER A 217 23.38 -7.24 22.62
N THR A 218 22.78 -7.00 21.44
CA THR A 218 21.89 -7.99 20.78
C THR A 218 21.75 -7.74 19.26
N ASN A 219 21.86 -8.82 18.47
CA ASN A 219 21.41 -9.19 17.10
C ASN A 219 21.25 -8.18 15.92
N LEU A 220 21.16 -6.88 16.13
CA LEU A 220 20.88 -5.87 15.10
C LEU A 220 22.05 -4.93 14.80
N SER A 221 23.12 -5.03 15.59
CA SER A 221 24.37 -4.27 15.42
C SER A 221 25.33 -4.89 14.40
N ASP A 222 24.93 -5.99 13.76
CA ASP A 222 25.70 -6.68 12.73
C ASP A 222 25.07 -6.37 11.36
N PRO A 223 25.68 -5.49 10.56
CA PRO A 223 25.21 -5.14 9.22
C PRO A 223 25.01 -6.37 8.33
N GLU A 224 25.80 -7.44 8.53
CA GLU A 224 25.68 -8.66 7.73
C GLU A 224 24.40 -9.43 8.02
N ARG A 225 23.93 -9.45 9.27
CA ARG A 225 22.67 -10.13 9.64
C ARG A 225 21.45 -9.39 9.13
N VAL A 226 21.46 -8.06 9.22
CA VAL A 226 20.40 -7.19 8.67
C VAL A 226 20.33 -7.36 7.15
N LEU A 227 21.48 -7.38 6.47
CA LEU A 227 21.56 -7.63 5.04
C LEU A 227 21.11 -9.04 4.66
N ASN A 228 21.41 -10.05 5.47
CA ASN A 228 20.97 -11.42 5.24
C ASN A 228 19.44 -11.57 5.39
N GLU A 229 18.86 -10.97 6.42
CA GLU A 229 17.41 -10.94 6.62
C GLU A 229 16.70 -10.16 5.49
N ALA A 230 17.25 -9.02 5.08
CA ALA A 230 16.77 -8.26 3.92
C ALA A 230 16.78 -9.10 2.62
N LYS A 231 17.85 -9.86 2.38
CA LYS A 231 17.96 -10.78 1.25
C LYS A 231 16.93 -11.90 1.31
N ILE A 232 16.73 -12.50 2.49
CA ILE A 232 15.71 -13.53 2.70
C ILE A 232 14.32 -12.97 2.36
N MET A 233 13.97 -11.80 2.91
CA MET A 233 12.67 -11.16 2.64
C MET A 233 12.48 -10.80 1.16
N LYS A 234 13.52 -10.29 0.48
CA LYS A 234 13.48 -9.97 -0.95
C LYS A 234 13.30 -11.21 -1.83
N ASN A 235 13.76 -12.38 -1.37
CA ASN A 235 13.64 -13.65 -2.07
C ASN A 235 12.33 -14.41 -1.77
N LEU A 236 11.50 -13.91 -0.85
CA LEU A 236 10.18 -14.51 -0.63
C LEU A 236 9.27 -14.21 -1.82
N SER A 237 8.60 -15.26 -2.29
CA SER A 237 7.69 -15.22 -3.42
C SER A 237 6.56 -16.21 -3.15
N HIS A 238 5.42 -15.68 -2.75
CA HIS A 238 4.19 -16.44 -2.51
C HIS A 238 2.99 -15.53 -2.79
N PRO A 239 1.90 -16.03 -3.41
CA PRO A 239 0.74 -15.22 -3.77
C PRO A 239 0.13 -14.48 -2.57
N CYS A 240 0.12 -15.11 -1.40
CA CYS A 240 -0.46 -14.55 -0.17
C CYS A 240 0.55 -13.88 0.77
N VAL A 241 1.77 -13.56 0.31
CA VAL A 241 2.78 -12.83 1.11
C VAL A 241 3.16 -11.57 0.35
N VAL A 242 3.18 -10.43 1.05
CA VAL A 242 3.55 -9.15 0.43
C VAL A 242 4.99 -9.20 -0.07
N ARG A 243 5.17 -8.99 -1.37
CA ARG A 243 6.47 -8.96 -2.03
C ARG A 243 7.22 -7.69 -1.69
N MET A 244 8.47 -7.85 -1.27
CA MET A 244 9.45 -6.77 -1.17
C MET A 244 10.11 -6.55 -2.52
N HIS A 245 9.94 -5.35 -3.07
CA HIS A 245 10.50 -4.96 -4.36
C HIS A 245 11.91 -4.39 -4.19
N ASP A 246 12.09 -3.49 -3.23
CA ASP A 246 13.38 -2.88 -2.95
C ASP A 246 13.58 -2.60 -1.46
N ILE A 247 14.84 -2.43 -1.05
CA ILE A 247 15.22 -2.11 0.32
C ILE A 247 16.47 -1.24 0.32
N VAL A 248 16.40 -0.12 1.05
CA VAL A 248 17.52 0.76 1.31
C VAL A 248 17.75 0.83 2.81
N ASP A 249 18.92 0.38 3.23
CA ASP A 249 19.33 0.43 4.63
C ASP A 249 20.23 1.64 4.87
N LYS A 250 19.82 2.53 5.79
CA LYS A 250 20.61 3.69 6.22
C LYS A 250 20.90 3.60 7.72
N PRO A 251 21.87 4.36 8.25
CA PRO A 251 22.19 4.32 9.68
C PRO A 251 20.98 4.64 10.57
N ASP A 252 20.14 5.59 10.17
CA ASP A 252 19.01 6.12 10.95
C ASP A 252 17.67 5.42 10.67
N ALA A 253 17.51 4.80 9.50
CA ALA A 253 16.26 4.14 9.11
C ALA A 253 16.45 3.07 8.03
N VAL A 254 15.50 2.14 7.98
CA VAL A 254 15.31 1.17 6.90
C VAL A 254 14.12 1.61 6.05
N TYR A 255 14.30 1.65 4.73
CA TYR A 255 13.29 1.99 3.74
C TYR A 255 12.95 0.74 2.92
N MET A 256 11.73 0.22 3.04
CA MET A 256 11.28 -0.97 2.33
C MET A 256 10.23 -0.57 1.30
N VAL A 257 10.49 -0.87 0.03
CA VAL A 257 9.53 -0.71 -1.06
C VAL A 257 8.81 -2.04 -1.24
N LEU A 258 7.52 -2.04 -0.94
CA LEU A 258 6.63 -3.20 -0.93
C LEU A 258 5.59 -3.05 -2.05
N GLU A 259 5.03 -4.16 -2.51
CA GLU A 259 3.86 -4.08 -3.40
C GLU A 259 2.71 -3.32 -2.73
N PHE A 260 2.01 -2.49 -3.53
CA PHE A 260 0.91 -1.69 -3.03
C PHE A 260 -0.41 -2.46 -3.10
N MET A 261 -1.05 -2.62 -1.94
CA MET A 261 -2.32 -3.33 -1.78
C MET A 261 -3.47 -2.32 -1.75
N ARG A 262 -4.25 -2.22 -2.84
CA ARG A 262 -5.24 -1.13 -3.03
C ARG A 262 -6.46 -1.27 -2.11
N GLY A 263 -6.77 -2.50 -1.69
CA GLY A 263 -7.89 -2.82 -0.81
C GLY A 263 -7.69 -2.45 0.66
N GLY A 264 -6.50 -1.96 1.02
CA GLY A 264 -6.16 -1.61 2.40
C GLY A 264 -6.00 -2.84 3.30
N ASP A 265 -6.09 -2.65 4.61
CA ASP A 265 -5.99 -3.70 5.61
C ASP A 265 -7.34 -4.38 5.92
N LEU A 266 -7.25 -5.61 6.44
CA LEU A 266 -8.39 -6.44 6.80
C LEU A 266 -9.17 -5.86 7.99
N LEU A 267 -8.52 -5.12 8.90
CA LEU A 267 -9.21 -4.48 10.03
C LEU A 267 -10.26 -3.48 9.52
N ASN A 268 -9.87 -2.58 8.62
CA ASN A 268 -10.76 -1.62 7.98
C ASN A 268 -11.87 -2.33 7.18
N ARG A 269 -11.57 -3.47 6.55
CA ARG A 269 -12.60 -4.30 5.89
C ARG A 269 -13.64 -4.84 6.88
N ILE A 270 -13.21 -5.36 8.03
CA ILE A 270 -14.11 -5.86 9.09
C ILE A 270 -14.95 -4.71 9.65
N ILE A 271 -14.34 -3.56 9.94
CA ILE A 271 -15.03 -2.38 10.49
C ILE A 271 -16.07 -1.85 9.50
N SER A 272 -15.69 -1.65 8.24
CA SER A 272 -16.56 -1.05 7.21
C SER A 272 -17.76 -1.94 6.86
N LYS A 273 -17.56 -3.26 6.77
CA LYS A 273 -18.64 -4.22 6.47
C LYS A 273 -19.48 -4.57 7.70
N LYS A 274 -19.03 -4.21 8.91
CA LYS A 274 -19.56 -4.59 10.24
C LYS A 274 -19.51 -6.10 10.54
N LEU A 275 -19.80 -6.95 9.56
CA LEU A 275 -19.70 -8.40 9.66
C LEU A 275 -19.28 -8.98 8.30
N LEU A 276 -18.27 -9.85 8.28
CA LEU A 276 -17.94 -10.64 7.09
C LEU A 276 -18.80 -11.90 7.06
N THR A 277 -19.22 -12.33 5.87
CA THR A 277 -19.88 -13.63 5.73
C THR A 277 -18.92 -14.75 6.11
N GLU A 278 -19.46 -15.90 6.49
CA GLU A 278 -18.61 -17.07 6.78
C GLU A 278 -17.87 -17.54 5.53
N GLU A 279 -18.46 -17.40 4.34
CA GLU A 279 -17.81 -17.71 3.06
C GLU A 279 -16.58 -16.83 2.81
N THR A 280 -16.73 -15.51 2.91
CA THR A 280 -15.64 -14.55 2.72
C THR A 280 -14.57 -14.72 3.81
N SER A 281 -14.98 -14.94 5.06
CA SER A 281 -14.05 -15.23 6.17
C SER A 281 -13.24 -16.50 5.91
N LYS A 282 -13.88 -17.54 5.36
CA LYS A 282 -13.23 -18.81 5.01
C LYS A 282 -12.21 -18.62 3.88
N LEU A 283 -12.58 -17.87 2.84
CA LEU A 283 -11.67 -17.54 1.72
C LEU A 283 -10.43 -16.79 2.22
N TYR A 284 -10.61 -15.75 3.04
CA TYR A 284 -9.50 -14.98 3.59
C TYR A 284 -8.64 -15.82 4.54
N PHE A 285 -9.28 -16.61 5.41
CA PHE A 285 -8.57 -17.46 6.35
C PHE A 285 -7.72 -18.53 5.67
N TYR A 286 -8.24 -19.15 4.60
CA TYR A 286 -7.49 -20.10 3.79
C TYR A 286 -6.23 -19.48 3.18
N GLN A 287 -6.36 -18.28 2.59
CA GLN A 287 -5.21 -17.55 2.02
C GLN A 287 -4.18 -17.16 3.10
N MET A 288 -4.63 -16.72 4.28
CA MET A 288 -3.75 -16.46 5.43
C MET A 288 -3.00 -17.72 5.87
N CYS A 289 -3.67 -18.87 5.91
CA CYS A 289 -3.03 -20.13 6.31
C CYS A 289 -1.93 -20.54 5.32
N HIS A 290 -2.15 -20.38 4.02
CA HIS A 290 -1.14 -20.61 2.99
C HIS A 290 0.08 -19.68 3.15
N ALA A 291 -0.15 -18.39 3.42
CA ALA A 291 0.93 -17.45 3.72
C ALA A 291 1.75 -17.88 4.94
N VAL A 292 1.09 -18.26 6.03
CA VAL A 292 1.74 -18.70 7.27
C VAL A 292 2.50 -20.00 7.08
N LYS A 293 1.93 -20.98 6.36
CA LYS A 293 2.61 -22.22 5.99
C LYS A 293 3.90 -21.93 5.22
N TYR A 294 3.80 -21.10 4.17
CA TYR A 294 4.96 -20.72 3.36
C TYR A 294 6.10 -20.10 4.18
N LEU A 295 5.76 -19.23 5.13
CA LEU A 295 6.72 -18.62 6.06
C LEU A 295 7.32 -19.67 7.01
N HIS A 296 6.47 -20.51 7.61
CA HIS A 296 6.87 -21.56 8.56
C HIS A 296 7.82 -22.57 7.91
N ASP A 297 7.54 -23.01 6.68
CA ASP A 297 8.36 -23.94 5.91
C ASP A 297 9.77 -23.36 5.62
N ARG A 298 9.90 -22.03 5.61
CA ARG A 298 11.17 -21.30 5.48
C ARG A 298 11.79 -20.91 6.81
N GLY A 299 11.28 -21.43 7.93
CA GLY A 299 11.78 -21.14 9.26
C GLY A 299 11.46 -19.73 9.76
N ILE A 300 10.50 -19.04 9.14
CA ILE A 300 10.09 -17.68 9.50
C ILE A 300 8.79 -17.78 10.31
N THR A 301 8.80 -17.27 11.54
CA THR A 301 7.59 -17.05 12.35
C THR A 301 7.20 -15.59 12.27
N HIS A 302 5.93 -15.29 12.04
CA HIS A 302 5.45 -13.92 11.85
C HIS A 302 5.48 -13.11 13.15
N ARG A 303 4.93 -13.67 14.24
CA ARG A 303 4.87 -13.13 15.62
C ARG A 303 3.96 -11.93 15.88
N ASP A 304 3.53 -11.22 14.85
CA ASP A 304 2.56 -10.11 14.99
C ASP A 304 1.39 -10.23 14.00
N LEU A 305 0.80 -11.43 13.86
CA LEU A 305 -0.37 -11.61 13.00
C LEU A 305 -1.59 -10.92 13.63
N LYS A 306 -2.17 -9.98 12.89
CA LYS A 306 -3.37 -9.23 13.25
C LYS A 306 -4.01 -8.67 11.98
N PRO A 307 -5.30 -8.27 12.00
CA PRO A 307 -5.98 -7.79 10.81
C PRO A 307 -5.32 -6.56 10.17
N ASP A 308 -4.60 -5.73 10.93
CA ASP A 308 -3.82 -4.58 10.43
C ASP A 308 -2.67 -5.00 9.49
N ASN A 309 -2.08 -6.18 9.73
CA ASN A 309 -0.92 -6.70 8.98
C ASN A 309 -1.35 -7.64 7.85
N VAL A 310 -2.66 -7.68 7.56
CA VAL A 310 -3.25 -8.50 6.50
C VAL A 310 -3.88 -7.56 5.49
N LEU A 311 -3.38 -7.55 4.26
CA LEU A 311 -3.72 -6.59 3.24
C LEU A 311 -4.51 -7.23 2.09
N LEU A 312 -5.35 -6.43 1.44
CA LEU A 312 -6.25 -6.86 0.36
C LEU A 312 -5.84 -6.21 -0.97
N GLU A 313 -5.79 -6.99 -2.04
CA GLU A 313 -5.32 -6.50 -3.35
C GLU A 313 -6.29 -5.46 -3.92
N THR A 314 -7.60 -5.72 -3.82
CA THR A 314 -8.68 -4.86 -4.33
C THR A 314 -9.76 -4.61 -3.27
N ASN A 315 -10.69 -3.70 -3.58
CA ASN A 315 -11.86 -3.43 -2.75
C ASN A 315 -12.98 -4.47 -2.93
N ASP A 316 -12.80 -5.41 -3.85
CA ASP A 316 -13.77 -6.47 -4.10
C ASP A 316 -13.85 -7.41 -2.89
N GLU A 317 -14.99 -8.08 -2.75
CA GLU A 317 -15.18 -9.07 -1.68
C GLU A 317 -14.31 -10.29 -1.92
N ASP A 318 -14.38 -10.86 -3.12
CA ASP A 318 -13.52 -11.92 -3.58
C ASP A 318 -12.20 -11.32 -4.12
N THR A 319 -11.19 -11.23 -3.27
CA THR A 319 -9.90 -10.61 -3.59
C THR A 319 -8.73 -11.39 -2.99
N LEU A 320 -7.55 -11.21 -3.58
CA LEU A 320 -6.32 -11.80 -3.07
C LEU A 320 -5.92 -11.09 -1.77
N LEU A 321 -5.62 -11.90 -0.76
CA LEU A 321 -5.17 -11.45 0.55
C LEU A 321 -3.68 -11.74 0.69
N LYS A 322 -2.93 -10.77 1.23
CA LYS A 322 -1.50 -10.95 1.51
C LYS A 322 -1.13 -10.57 2.94
N VAL A 323 -0.31 -11.40 3.57
CA VAL A 323 0.30 -11.11 4.86
C VAL A 323 1.50 -10.18 4.65
N SER A 324 1.50 -9.04 5.36
CA SER A 324 2.57 -8.04 5.38
C SER A 324 3.34 -8.12 6.68
N ASP A 325 4.41 -7.32 6.82
CA ASP A 325 5.08 -7.04 8.10
C ASP A 325 5.73 -8.25 8.81
N PHE A 326 5.86 -9.36 8.09
CA PHE A 326 6.68 -10.49 8.52
C PHE A 326 8.15 -10.05 8.66
N GLY A 327 8.84 -10.58 9.67
CA GLY A 327 10.27 -10.30 9.88
C GLY A 327 10.59 -8.91 10.44
N LEU A 328 9.64 -7.97 10.52
CA LEU A 328 9.87 -6.64 11.12
C LEU A 328 10.23 -6.69 12.61
N SER A 329 9.73 -7.69 13.33
CA SER A 329 10.10 -7.97 14.72
C SER A 329 11.59 -8.30 14.89
N LYS A 330 12.32 -8.55 13.80
CA LYS A 330 13.77 -8.71 13.82
C LYS A 330 14.51 -7.39 13.66
N PHE A 331 13.93 -6.38 12.99
CA PHE A 331 14.53 -5.06 12.75
C PHE A 331 14.23 -4.05 13.86
N VAL A 332 13.12 -4.26 14.57
CA VAL A 332 12.72 -3.46 15.73
C VAL A 332 13.18 -4.18 17.00
N GLN A 333 13.83 -3.47 17.92
CA GLN A 333 14.30 -4.03 19.20
C GLN A 333 13.18 -4.78 19.95
N LYS A 334 13.58 -5.85 20.66
CA LYS A 334 12.74 -6.80 21.42
C LYS A 334 11.76 -6.18 22.44
N ASP A 335 11.84 -4.89 22.72
CA ASP A 335 10.93 -4.20 23.63
C ASP A 335 9.64 -3.69 22.95
N SER A 336 9.49 -3.88 21.64
CA SER A 336 8.28 -3.46 20.91
C SER A 336 7.15 -4.50 20.93
N VAL A 337 6.93 -5.20 22.05
CA VAL A 337 5.62 -5.85 22.26
C VAL A 337 4.61 -4.72 22.36
N MET A 338 4.00 -4.38 21.23
CA MET A 338 3.18 -3.19 21.10
C MET A 338 2.03 -3.24 22.08
N ARG A 339 2.02 -2.24 22.94
CA ARG A 339 0.90 -1.87 23.79
C ARG A 339 -0.06 -1.05 22.94
N THR A 340 -1.24 -1.60 22.62
CA THR A 340 -2.37 -0.81 22.08
C THR A 340 -2.83 0.21 23.14
N LEU A 341 -3.76 1.13 22.83
CA LEU A 341 -4.18 2.24 23.71
C LEU A 341 -4.54 1.85 25.18
N CYS A 342 -4.78 0.56 25.46
CA CYS A 342 -5.06 -0.01 26.78
C CYS A 342 -3.93 -0.90 27.35
N GLY A 343 -2.76 -1.01 26.71
CA GLY A 343 -1.61 -1.76 27.20
C GLY A 343 -1.55 -3.26 26.84
N THR A 344 -2.68 -3.91 26.56
CA THR A 344 -2.74 -5.38 26.38
C THR A 344 -2.64 -5.78 24.89
N PRO A 345 -1.70 -6.65 24.50
CA PRO A 345 -1.57 -7.13 23.12
C PRO A 345 -2.56 -8.29 22.84
N LEU A 346 -3.74 -7.97 22.30
CA LEU A 346 -4.90 -8.88 22.24
C LEU A 346 -4.76 -10.08 21.28
N TYR A 347 -3.84 -10.02 20.32
CA TYR A 347 -3.55 -11.10 19.36
C TYR A 347 -2.37 -11.98 19.79
N VAL A 348 -1.71 -11.65 20.90
CA VAL A 348 -0.51 -12.34 21.37
C VAL A 348 -0.88 -13.59 22.16
N ALA A 349 -0.12 -14.65 21.93
CA ALA A 349 -0.34 -15.94 22.55
C ALA A 349 -0.02 -15.94 24.06
N PRO A 350 -0.67 -16.80 24.88
CA PRO A 350 -0.52 -16.80 26.33
C PRO A 350 0.93 -16.99 26.80
N GLU A 351 1.67 -17.90 26.17
CA GLU A 351 3.08 -18.20 26.47
C GLU A 351 4.00 -17.01 26.22
N VAL A 352 3.67 -16.15 25.25
CA VAL A 352 4.43 -14.92 24.97
C VAL A 352 4.15 -13.88 26.05
N LEU A 353 2.88 -13.73 26.43
CA LEU A 353 2.44 -12.83 27.50
C LEU A 353 3.01 -13.22 28.87
N ILE A 354 3.07 -14.51 29.19
CA ILE A 354 3.57 -15.02 30.48
C ILE A 354 5.09 -14.86 30.58
N THR A 355 5.83 -15.18 29.53
CA THR A 355 7.31 -15.13 29.54
C THR A 355 7.85 -13.72 29.29
N GLY A 356 6.98 -12.74 29.02
CA GLY A 356 7.37 -11.40 28.60
C GLY A 356 8.23 -11.43 27.32
N GLY A 357 8.05 -12.45 26.49
CA GLY A 357 8.80 -12.61 25.24
C GLY A 357 10.27 -13.04 25.37
N ARG A 358 10.65 -13.62 26.52
CA ARG A 358 12.05 -13.99 26.82
C ARG A 358 12.47 -15.38 26.30
N GLU A 359 11.52 -16.26 26.00
CA GLU A 359 11.79 -17.61 25.51
C GLU A 359 11.79 -17.72 23.98
N ALA A 360 12.40 -18.79 23.45
CA ALA A 360 12.40 -19.09 22.02
C ALA A 360 10.96 -19.42 21.57
N TYR A 361 10.38 -18.53 20.77
CA TYR A 361 9.02 -18.69 20.26
C TYR A 361 8.90 -19.90 19.34
N THR A 362 7.85 -20.70 19.56
CA THR A 362 7.45 -21.73 18.60
C THR A 362 6.58 -21.13 17.50
N ARG A 363 6.45 -21.83 16.38
CA ARG A 363 5.52 -21.49 15.28
C ARG A 363 4.04 -21.44 15.72
N LYS A 364 3.72 -21.98 16.91
CA LYS A 364 2.37 -22.07 17.47
C LYS A 364 1.82 -20.71 17.93
N VAL A 365 2.67 -19.70 18.11
CA VAL A 365 2.21 -18.33 18.41
C VAL A 365 1.37 -17.77 17.26
N ASP A 366 1.76 -18.04 16.01
CA ASP A 366 1.03 -17.60 14.82
C ASP A 366 -0.34 -18.30 14.71
N ILE A 367 -0.43 -19.57 15.15
CA ILE A 367 -1.69 -20.33 15.17
C ILE A 367 -2.70 -19.72 16.14
N TRP A 368 -2.24 -19.28 17.32
CA TRP A 368 -3.09 -18.55 18.26
C TRP A 368 -3.60 -17.24 17.62
N SER A 369 -2.70 -16.45 17.03
CA SER A 369 -3.05 -15.19 16.39
C SER A 369 -4.06 -15.39 15.24
N LEU A 370 -3.89 -16.44 14.42
CA LEU A 370 -4.88 -16.85 13.41
C LEU A 370 -6.25 -17.15 14.02
N GLY A 371 -6.29 -17.82 15.18
CA GLY A 371 -7.52 -18.05 15.95
C GLY A 371 -8.23 -16.77 16.36
N VAL A 372 -7.47 -15.77 16.85
CA VAL A 372 -8.01 -14.47 17.23
C VAL A 372 -8.53 -13.72 15.99
N VAL A 373 -7.75 -13.70 14.89
CA VAL A 373 -8.17 -13.07 13.63
C VAL A 373 -9.44 -13.71 13.09
N LEU A 374 -9.53 -15.04 13.04
CA LEU A 374 -10.72 -15.76 12.58
C LEU A 374 -11.96 -15.43 13.43
N PHE A 375 -11.79 -15.40 14.75
CA PHE A 375 -12.86 -15.00 15.66
C PHE A 375 -13.38 -13.60 15.33
N THR A 376 -12.46 -12.66 15.06
CA THR A 376 -12.81 -11.28 14.71
C THR A 376 -13.46 -11.16 13.34
N CYS A 377 -13.01 -11.91 12.33
CA CYS A 377 -13.66 -11.94 11.01
C CYS A 377 -15.13 -12.40 11.11
N LEU A 378 -15.39 -13.45 11.88
CA LEU A 378 -16.72 -14.08 11.97
C LEU A 378 -17.71 -13.35 12.89
N SER A 379 -17.23 -12.48 13.77
CA SER A 379 -18.09 -11.80 14.76
C SER A 379 -18.04 -10.30 14.75
N GLY A 380 -17.02 -9.69 14.14
CA GLY A 380 -16.73 -8.26 14.24
C GLY A 380 -16.18 -7.84 15.63
N THR A 381 -16.01 -8.79 16.55
CA THR A 381 -15.57 -8.54 17.94
C THR A 381 -14.32 -9.33 18.28
N LEU A 382 -13.60 -8.93 19.34
CA LEU A 382 -12.45 -9.67 19.84
C LEU A 382 -12.87 -10.76 20.84
N PRO A 383 -12.15 -11.90 20.91
CA PRO A 383 -12.44 -12.95 21.89
C PRO A 383 -12.12 -12.52 23.34
N PHE A 384 -11.19 -11.57 23.50
CA PHE A 384 -10.70 -11.07 24.77
C PHE A 384 -10.84 -9.54 24.83
N SER A 385 -11.41 -9.01 25.90
CA SER A 385 -11.60 -7.57 26.13
C SER A 385 -11.70 -7.29 27.61
N ASP A 386 -11.16 -6.16 28.09
CA ASP A 386 -11.28 -5.71 29.48
C ASP A 386 -12.75 -5.48 29.89
N GLU A 387 -13.65 -5.34 28.91
CA GLU A 387 -15.10 -5.20 29.11
C GLU A 387 -15.79 -6.52 29.51
N TYR A 388 -15.10 -7.68 29.43
CA TYR A 388 -15.69 -8.99 29.69
C TYR A 388 -15.57 -9.45 31.15
N GLY A 389 -15.48 -8.50 32.08
CA GLY A 389 -15.55 -8.71 33.53
C GLY A 389 -14.23 -9.10 34.22
N SER A 390 -13.20 -9.49 33.46
CA SER A 390 -11.83 -9.64 33.96
C SER A 390 -10.87 -9.01 32.96
N SER A 391 -9.62 -8.72 33.31
CA SER A 391 -8.69 -8.14 32.34
C SER A 391 -8.47 -9.06 31.15
N ALA A 392 -8.32 -8.49 29.95
CA ALA A 392 -8.05 -9.24 28.73
C ALA A 392 -6.80 -10.10 28.87
N ALA A 393 -5.77 -9.61 29.58
CA ALA A 393 -4.56 -10.38 29.88
C ALA A 393 -4.86 -11.65 30.68
N GLU A 394 -5.72 -11.59 31.70
CA GLU A 394 -6.11 -12.77 32.49
C GLU A 394 -6.98 -13.74 31.69
N GLN A 395 -7.85 -13.23 30.81
CA GLN A 395 -8.64 -14.06 29.91
C GLN A 395 -7.74 -14.83 28.94
N ILE A 396 -6.76 -14.17 28.34
CA ILE A 396 -5.78 -14.78 27.43
C ILE A 396 -4.97 -15.86 28.17
N LYS A 397 -4.40 -15.55 29.34
CA LYS A 397 -3.63 -16.51 30.15
C LYS A 397 -4.43 -17.76 30.51
N LYS A 398 -5.74 -17.62 30.73
CA LYS A 398 -6.64 -18.72 31.07
C LYS A 398 -7.32 -19.37 29.86
N GLY A 399 -7.14 -18.82 28.65
CA GLY A 399 -7.85 -19.25 27.44
C GLY A 399 -9.38 -19.12 27.55
N LYS A 400 -9.87 -18.16 28.33
CA LYS A 400 -11.30 -17.99 28.60
C LYS A 400 -11.91 -16.94 27.68
N PHE A 401 -12.66 -17.38 26.69
CA PHE A 401 -13.47 -16.53 25.82
C PHE A 401 -14.88 -17.11 25.66
N ALA A 402 -15.80 -16.32 25.11
CA ALA A 402 -17.17 -16.76 24.85
C ALA A 402 -17.72 -16.15 23.55
N TYR A 403 -18.63 -16.89 22.91
CA TYR A 403 -19.32 -16.47 21.69
C TYR A 403 -20.49 -15.52 21.98
N ARG A 404 -20.19 -14.34 22.53
CA ARG A 404 -21.20 -13.40 23.05
C ARG A 404 -22.01 -12.70 21.96
N HIS A 405 -21.39 -12.39 20.82
CA HIS A 405 -22.01 -11.60 19.76
C HIS A 405 -23.14 -12.37 19.03
N PRO A 406 -24.29 -11.75 18.69
CA PRO A 406 -25.39 -12.43 18.01
C PRO A 406 -25.04 -13.10 16.68
N ALA A 407 -24.01 -12.62 15.98
CA ALA A 407 -23.53 -13.20 14.72
C ALA A 407 -23.18 -14.70 14.85
N TRP A 408 -22.75 -15.15 16.05
CA TRP A 408 -22.39 -16.54 16.31
C TRP A 408 -23.55 -17.53 16.14
N LYS A 409 -24.81 -17.05 16.08
CA LYS A 409 -25.98 -17.89 15.76
C LYS A 409 -25.92 -18.42 14.32
N GLY A 410 -25.40 -17.61 13.38
CA GLY A 410 -25.25 -17.99 11.97
C GLY A 410 -23.95 -18.72 11.64
N VAL A 411 -22.97 -18.71 12.56
CA VAL A 411 -21.66 -19.32 12.34
C VAL A 411 -21.68 -20.83 12.59
N SER A 412 -21.14 -21.59 11.63
CA SER A 412 -21.11 -23.05 11.67
C SER A 412 -20.36 -23.62 12.88
N GLN A 413 -20.78 -24.80 13.31
CA GLN A 413 -20.09 -25.51 14.39
C GLN A 413 -18.65 -25.88 14.01
N ARG A 414 -18.38 -26.12 12.71
CA ARG A 414 -17.04 -26.43 12.19
C ARG A 414 -16.08 -25.25 12.40
N ALA A 415 -16.54 -24.02 12.14
CA ALA A 415 -15.75 -22.82 12.41
C ALA A 415 -15.43 -22.66 13.90
N LYS A 416 -16.44 -22.85 14.77
CA LYS A 416 -16.27 -22.75 16.23
C LYS A 416 -15.29 -23.79 16.76
N LEU A 417 -15.38 -25.04 16.28
CA LEU A 417 -14.44 -26.11 16.63
C LEU A 417 -12.99 -25.74 16.27
N LEU A 418 -12.78 -25.21 15.06
CA LEU A 418 -11.44 -24.76 14.63
C LEU A 418 -10.90 -23.64 15.53
N ILE A 419 -11.71 -22.63 15.85
CA ILE A 419 -11.32 -21.56 16.78
C ILE A 419 -10.92 -22.13 18.14
N ASN A 420 -11.71 -23.05 18.69
CA ASN A 420 -11.42 -23.69 19.98
C ASN A 420 -10.11 -24.47 19.97
N GLN A 421 -9.75 -25.09 18.85
CA GLN A 421 -8.48 -25.80 18.69
C GLN A 421 -7.28 -24.84 18.60
N MET A 422 -7.44 -23.69 17.93
CA MET A 422 -6.39 -22.69 17.80
C MET A 422 -6.17 -21.87 19.10
N LEU A 423 -7.24 -21.59 19.84
CA LEU A 423 -7.20 -20.82 21.09
C LEU A 423 -6.99 -21.69 22.34
N ILE A 424 -6.19 -22.76 22.21
CA ILE A 424 -5.73 -23.58 23.34
C ILE A 424 -4.51 -22.92 23.98
N VAL A 425 -4.51 -22.78 25.31
CA VAL A 425 -3.39 -22.14 26.04
C VAL A 425 -2.07 -22.89 25.84
N ASP A 426 -2.09 -24.21 26.00
CA ASP A 426 -0.92 -25.05 25.84
C ASP A 426 -0.48 -25.14 24.36
N PRO A 427 0.68 -24.58 23.97
CA PRO A 427 1.13 -24.58 22.58
C PRO A 427 1.39 -25.98 22.02
N ALA A 428 1.70 -26.98 22.86
CA ALA A 428 1.90 -28.36 22.42
C ALA A 428 0.60 -29.02 21.95
N LYS A 429 -0.54 -28.54 22.47
CA LYS A 429 -1.89 -29.04 22.12
C LYS A 429 -2.54 -28.28 20.97
N ARG A 430 -2.01 -27.11 20.59
CA ARG A 430 -2.50 -26.38 19.40
C ARG A 430 -2.16 -27.16 18.12
N PRO A 431 -3.00 -27.09 17.09
CA PRO A 431 -2.73 -27.71 15.79
C PRO A 431 -1.49 -27.11 15.11
N SER A 432 -0.85 -27.83 14.20
CA SER A 432 0.10 -27.25 13.23
C SER A 432 -0.65 -26.49 12.13
N ILE A 433 0.06 -25.74 11.30
CA ILE A 433 -0.57 -25.05 10.17
C ILE A 433 -1.12 -26.04 9.13
N ASP A 434 -0.46 -27.19 8.95
CA ASP A 434 -0.92 -28.26 8.07
C ASP A 434 -2.22 -28.89 8.61
N ASP A 435 -2.32 -29.11 9.92
CA ASP A 435 -3.55 -29.60 10.56
C ASP A 435 -4.72 -28.61 10.37
N VAL A 436 -4.43 -27.30 10.48
CA VAL A 436 -5.43 -26.24 10.25
C VAL A 436 -5.92 -26.27 8.80
N LEU A 437 -5.02 -26.37 7.82
CA LEU A 437 -5.36 -26.45 6.40
C LEU A 437 -6.20 -27.69 6.05
N GLN A 438 -5.99 -28.80 6.77
CA GLN A 438 -6.73 -30.05 6.57
C GLN A 438 -8.08 -30.11 7.32
N CYS A 439 -8.43 -29.08 8.11
CA CYS A 439 -9.63 -29.09 8.94
C CYS A 439 -10.92 -29.17 8.12
N SER A 440 -11.97 -29.73 8.72
CA SER A 440 -13.26 -29.92 8.03
C SER A 440 -13.96 -28.62 7.64
N TRP A 441 -13.62 -27.49 8.27
CA TRP A 441 -14.19 -26.19 7.93
C TRP A 441 -13.67 -25.62 6.60
N LEU A 442 -12.40 -25.93 6.26
CA LEU A 442 -11.76 -25.48 5.01
C LEU A 442 -11.99 -26.42 3.82
N ARG A 443 -12.54 -27.61 4.06
CA ARG A 443 -12.92 -28.57 2.99
C ARG A 443 -14.20 -28.12 2.27
N ASP A 444 -14.08 -27.07 1.48
CA ASP A 444 -15.15 -26.45 0.73
C ASP A 444 -14.71 -26.24 -0.73
N ALA A 445 -15.26 -27.05 -1.64
CA ALA A 445 -14.82 -27.09 -3.04
C ALA A 445 -14.96 -25.74 -3.76
N ALA A 446 -16.05 -25.01 -3.51
CA ALA A 446 -16.30 -23.72 -4.15
C ALA A 446 -15.29 -22.66 -3.68
N MET A 447 -15.06 -22.60 -2.36
CA MET A 447 -14.06 -21.70 -1.77
C MET A 447 -12.65 -22.05 -2.27
N LEU A 448 -12.29 -23.34 -2.31
CA LEU A 448 -10.99 -23.79 -2.78
C LEU A 448 -10.74 -23.46 -4.25
N GLN A 449 -11.74 -23.64 -5.11
CA GLN A 449 -11.65 -23.25 -6.53
C GLN A 449 -11.42 -21.76 -6.68
N LYS A 450 -12.20 -20.94 -5.97
CA LYS A 450 -12.06 -19.47 -5.94
C LYS A 450 -10.66 -19.05 -5.45
N ALA A 451 -10.17 -19.68 -4.39
CA ALA A 451 -8.83 -19.41 -3.87
C ALA A 451 -7.72 -19.81 -4.86
N LYS A 452 -7.80 -20.99 -5.49
CA LYS A 452 -6.83 -21.44 -6.51
C LYS A 452 -6.73 -20.45 -7.68
N GLN A 453 -7.88 -19.94 -8.15
CA GLN A 453 -7.94 -18.93 -9.22
C GLN A 453 -7.28 -17.62 -8.80
N LEU A 454 -7.64 -17.07 -7.63
CA LEU A 454 -7.08 -15.82 -7.12
C LEU A 454 -5.56 -15.92 -6.90
N MET A 455 -5.10 -17.02 -6.31
CA MET A 455 -3.68 -17.26 -6.03
C MET A 455 -2.90 -17.68 -7.27
N LYS A 456 -3.56 -17.93 -8.41
CA LYS A 456 -2.96 -18.38 -9.68
C LYS A 456 -2.10 -19.64 -9.52
N ILE A 457 -2.58 -20.61 -8.74
CA ILE A 457 -1.84 -21.84 -8.39
C ILE A 457 -1.85 -22.89 -9.53
N GLU A 458 -2.49 -22.64 -10.67
CA GLU A 458 -2.55 -23.58 -11.82
C GLU A 458 -1.19 -23.91 -12.49
N SER A 459 -0.05 -23.52 -11.90
CA SER A 459 1.30 -23.91 -12.37
C SER A 459 2.33 -24.07 -11.24
N MET A 460 1.90 -24.37 -10.01
CA MET A 460 2.79 -24.79 -8.92
C MET A 460 2.33 -26.17 -8.43
N ASP A 461 3.00 -27.20 -8.96
CA ASP A 461 3.06 -28.59 -8.50
C ASP A 461 1.79 -29.46 -8.65
N ILE A 462 1.64 -30.05 -9.83
CA ILE A 462 0.81 -31.24 -10.12
C ILE A 462 1.36 -32.51 -9.38
N GLU A 463 2.46 -32.41 -8.63
CA GLU A 463 3.02 -33.56 -7.92
C GLU A 463 2.37 -33.85 -6.56
N GLU A 464 1.66 -32.89 -5.93
CA GLU A 464 1.01 -33.14 -4.63
C GLU A 464 -0.43 -33.68 -4.74
N GLU A 465 -1.11 -33.52 -5.88
CA GLU A 465 -2.53 -33.93 -6.04
C GLU A 465 -2.74 -35.47 -5.98
N ASN A 466 -1.71 -36.28 -6.24
CA ASN A 466 -1.82 -37.74 -6.19
C ASN A 466 -1.72 -38.34 -4.77
N ASN A 467 -1.30 -37.57 -3.76
CA ASN A 467 -1.16 -38.08 -2.38
C ASN A 467 -2.38 -37.80 -1.47
N PHE A 468 -3.39 -37.07 -1.94
CA PHE A 468 -4.56 -36.70 -1.13
C PHE A 468 -5.77 -37.64 -1.31
N LEU A 469 -5.69 -38.64 -2.21
CA LEU A 469 -6.82 -39.51 -2.55
C LEU A 469 -6.67 -40.98 -2.14
N GLU A 470 -5.51 -41.42 -1.62
CA GLU A 470 -5.37 -42.80 -1.13
C GLU A 470 -5.50 -42.92 0.40
N PRO A 471 -6.33 -43.86 0.90
CA PRO A 471 -6.39 -44.14 2.33
C PRO A 471 -5.08 -44.80 2.80
N PRO A 472 -4.67 -44.57 4.06
CA PRO A 472 -3.38 -45.04 4.56
C PRO A 472 -3.30 -46.58 4.52
N THR A 473 -2.36 -47.10 3.74
CA THR A 473 -2.01 -48.52 3.75
C THR A 473 -1.34 -48.88 5.08
N LYS A 474 -1.90 -49.89 5.76
CA LYS A 474 -1.34 -50.43 7.01
C LYS A 474 0.07 -50.95 6.74
N ARG A 475 1.09 -50.32 7.33
CA ARG A 475 2.45 -50.87 7.36
C ARG A 475 2.45 -52.19 8.14
N SER A 476 2.73 -53.28 7.43
CA SER A 476 3.10 -54.57 7.99
C SER A 476 4.36 -54.39 8.86
N ARG A 477 4.29 -54.85 10.11
CA ARG A 477 5.46 -55.00 10.98
C ARG A 477 6.42 -56.02 10.36
N ARG A 478 7.69 -55.64 10.22
CA ARG A 478 8.83 -56.54 10.29
C ARG A 478 9.80 -55.95 11.30
#